data_AF-E0XP32-F1
#
_entry.id   AF-E0XP32-F1
#
_cell.length_a   1.000
_cell.length_b   1.000
_cell.length_c   1.000
_cell.angle_alpha   90.00
_cell.angle_beta   90.00
_cell.angle_gamma   90.00
#
_symmetry.space_group_name_H-M   'P 1'
#
loop_
_entity.id
_entity.type
_entity.pdbx_description
1 polymer ?
#
loop_
_entity_poly.entity_id
_entity_poly.type
_entity_poly.pdbx_seq_one_letter_code
_entity_poly.pdbx_strand_id
1 'polypeptide(L)'
;HYPGESNHWDLASFRNHLKVAVNSLSSGAIEFDLVGVDASVANAIRRIVIAEVPTVAIETVYVWNNTSIIQDEVLAQRLGLIPLAIDPRKLEIKKDADEAPTDLNTVVFGLVARCERLRDVKKGETDPKKIWSGTEVLSSQLAFDPKGGQAELFGERPPRPANPNILVAKM
;
A
#
# COMPACT_ATOMS: atom_id res chain seq x y z
N HIS A 1 -3.53 -38.23 26.98
CA HIS A 1 -4.57 -39.28 26.90
C HIS A 1 -5.42 -39.19 28.16
N TYR A 2 -6.68 -38.79 28.01
CA TYR A 2 -7.65 -38.83 29.10
C TYR A 2 -8.45 -40.13 28.97
N PRO A 3 -8.60 -40.93 30.05
CA PRO A 3 -9.37 -42.16 29.99
C PRO A 3 -10.83 -41.90 29.57
N GLY A 4 -11.32 -42.60 28.54
CA GLY A 4 -12.70 -42.48 28.06
C GLY A 4 -12.95 -41.42 26.98
N GLU A 5 -11.96 -40.60 26.64
CA GLU A 5 -12.06 -39.62 25.55
C GLU A 5 -11.24 -40.06 24.33
N SER A 6 -11.87 -39.96 23.15
CA SER A 6 -11.20 -40.16 21.87
C SER A 6 -10.91 -38.82 21.23
N ASN A 7 -9.64 -38.41 21.25
CA ASN A 7 -9.15 -37.19 20.60
C ASN A 7 -8.58 -37.47 19.20
N HIS A 8 -9.02 -38.53 18.54
CA HIS A 8 -8.61 -38.77 17.16
C HIS A 8 -9.16 -37.67 16.25
N TRP A 9 -8.43 -37.35 15.19
CA TRP A 9 -8.94 -36.44 14.18
C TRP A 9 -10.15 -37.06 13.46
N ASP A 10 -11.25 -36.30 13.41
CA ASP A 10 -12.45 -36.66 12.64
C ASP A 10 -12.97 -35.42 11.90
N LEU A 11 -13.11 -35.57 10.57
CA LEU A 11 -13.55 -34.49 9.70
C LEU A 11 -15.02 -34.11 9.94
N ALA A 12 -15.88 -35.09 10.24
CA ALA A 12 -17.30 -34.82 10.48
C ALA A 12 -17.49 -34.01 11.77
N SER A 13 -16.81 -34.40 12.85
CA SER A 13 -16.73 -33.64 14.09
C SER A 13 -16.16 -32.23 13.85
N PHE A 14 -15.02 -32.10 13.17
CA PHE A 14 -14.44 -30.78 12.87
C PHE A 14 -15.42 -29.86 12.13
N ARG A 15 -16.09 -30.37 11.08
CA ARG A 15 -17.06 -29.62 10.30
C ARG A 15 -18.25 -29.12 11.11
N ASN A 16 -18.73 -29.91 12.08
CA ASN A 16 -19.85 -29.53 12.94
C ASN A 16 -19.47 -28.46 13.98
N HIS A 17 -18.20 -28.41 14.38
CA HIS A 17 -17.70 -27.47 15.39
C HIS A 17 -17.14 -26.17 14.79
N LEU A 18 -16.67 -26.20 13.54
CA LEU A 18 -16.17 -25.03 12.83
C LEU A 18 -17.29 -24.00 12.63
N LYS A 19 -17.14 -22.83 13.25
CA LYS A 19 -18.06 -21.70 13.09
C LYS A 19 -17.27 -20.42 12.82
N VAL A 20 -17.78 -19.64 11.86
CA VAL A 20 -17.25 -18.31 11.54
C VAL A 20 -18.38 -17.31 11.70
N ALA A 21 -18.19 -16.29 12.53
CA ALA A 21 -19.15 -15.22 12.73
C ALA A 21 -18.47 -13.87 12.45
N VAL A 22 -19.00 -13.10 11.52
CA VAL A 22 -18.48 -11.75 11.23
C VAL A 22 -19.12 -10.77 12.18
N ASN A 23 -18.31 -10.11 13.00
CA ASN A 23 -18.76 -9.16 14.01
C ASN A 23 -18.88 -7.75 13.42
N SER A 24 -17.89 -7.32 12.64
CA SER A 24 -17.92 -6.02 11.96
C SER A 24 -17.21 -6.07 10.62
N LEU A 25 -17.74 -5.32 9.64
CA LEU A 25 -17.15 -5.17 8.32
C LEU A 25 -17.22 -3.71 7.90
N SER A 26 -16.07 -3.14 7.60
CA SER A 26 -15.90 -1.79 7.07
C SER A 26 -15.00 -1.81 5.84
N SER A 27 -14.80 -0.66 5.19
CA SER A 27 -13.93 -0.57 4.02
C SER A 27 -12.44 -0.79 4.32
N GLY A 28 -12.00 -0.61 5.58
CA GLY A 28 -10.59 -0.73 5.98
C GLY A 28 -10.30 -1.76 7.07
N ALA A 29 -11.33 -2.41 7.61
CA ALA A 29 -11.19 -3.37 8.70
C ALA A 29 -12.32 -4.42 8.67
N ILE A 30 -11.98 -5.64 9.07
CA ILE A 30 -12.89 -6.75 9.31
C ILE A 30 -12.60 -7.36 10.68
N GLU A 31 -13.64 -7.67 11.43
CA GLU A 31 -13.58 -8.38 12.71
C GLU A 31 -14.50 -9.59 12.62
N PHE A 32 -13.99 -10.76 13.00
CA PHE A 32 -14.74 -12.00 12.98
C PHE A 32 -14.21 -12.99 14.02
N ASP A 33 -15.09 -13.85 14.49
CA ASP A 33 -14.78 -14.96 15.37
C ASP A 33 -14.60 -16.26 14.57
N LEU A 34 -13.54 -16.99 14.89
CA LEU A 34 -13.24 -18.32 14.33
C LEU A 34 -13.25 -19.34 15.48
N VAL A 35 -14.32 -20.13 15.56
CA VAL A 35 -14.54 -21.12 16.64
C VAL A 35 -14.39 -22.53 16.09
N GLY A 36 -13.81 -23.43 16.89
CA GLY A 36 -13.64 -24.84 16.51
C GLY A 36 -12.36 -25.15 15.71
N VAL A 37 -11.37 -24.26 15.75
CA VAL A 37 -10.07 -24.39 15.06
C VAL A 37 -8.93 -24.42 16.07
N ASP A 38 -7.89 -25.21 15.78
CA ASP A 38 -6.68 -25.23 16.58
C ASP A 38 -5.84 -23.94 16.41
N ALA A 39 -5.11 -23.57 17.45
CA ALA A 39 -4.26 -22.38 17.44
C ALA A 39 -3.21 -22.39 16.30
N SER A 40 -2.74 -23.57 15.88
CA SER A 40 -1.80 -23.71 14.76
C SER A 40 -2.37 -23.20 13.43
N VAL A 41 -3.63 -23.52 13.14
CA VAL A 41 -4.31 -23.10 11.90
C VAL A 41 -4.64 -21.61 11.95
N ALA A 42 -5.12 -21.09 13.08
CA ALA A 42 -5.37 -19.66 13.24
C ALA A 42 -4.06 -18.84 13.08
N ASN A 43 -2.97 -19.32 13.67
CA ASN A 43 -1.66 -18.68 13.51
C ASN A 43 -1.11 -18.81 12.09
N ALA A 44 -1.41 -19.90 11.37
CA ALA A 44 -1.05 -20.03 9.95
C ALA A 44 -1.75 -18.95 9.10
N ILE A 45 -3.07 -18.76 9.27
CA ILE A 45 -3.81 -17.69 8.59
C ILE A 45 -3.20 -16.32 8.92
N ARG A 46 -2.90 -16.05 10.19
CA ARG A 46 -2.24 -14.79 10.61
C ARG A 46 -0.91 -14.57 9.89
N ARG A 47 -0.08 -15.61 9.75
CA ARG A 47 1.22 -15.53 9.07
C ARG A 47 1.07 -15.28 7.58
N ILE A 48 0.15 -16.01 6.92
CA ILE A 48 -0.12 -15.86 5.49
C ILE A 48 -0.58 -14.43 5.18
N VAL A 49 -1.54 -13.90 5.95
CA VAL A 49 -2.06 -12.53 5.75
C VAL A 49 -0.97 -11.47 5.89
N ILE A 50 0.01 -11.67 6.78
CA ILE A 50 1.08 -10.70 7.01
C ILE A 50 2.19 -10.79 5.96
N ALA A 51 2.54 -12.00 5.52
CA ALA A 51 3.81 -12.22 4.81
C ALA A 51 3.68 -12.84 3.41
N GLU A 52 2.57 -13.49 3.08
CA GLU A 52 2.43 -14.26 1.84
C GLU A 52 1.38 -13.70 0.88
N VAL A 53 0.57 -12.73 1.32
CA VAL A 53 -0.36 -12.03 0.43
C VAL A 53 0.42 -10.99 -0.39
N PRO A 54 0.51 -11.15 -1.72
CA PRO A 54 1.26 -10.22 -2.56
C PRO A 54 0.57 -8.86 -2.62
N THR A 55 1.36 -7.80 -2.59
CA THR A 55 0.92 -6.40 -2.75
C THR A 55 1.89 -5.65 -3.66
N VAL A 56 1.45 -4.52 -4.20
CA VAL A 56 2.27 -3.67 -5.08
C VAL A 56 2.79 -2.48 -4.28
N ALA A 57 4.11 -2.28 -4.31
CA ALA A 57 4.79 -1.18 -3.64
C ALA A 57 5.85 -0.54 -4.56
N ILE A 58 6.33 0.65 -4.20
CA ILE A 58 7.40 1.33 -4.93
C ILE A 58 8.73 0.70 -4.53
N GLU A 59 9.43 0.12 -5.51
CA GLU A 59 10.74 -0.51 -5.31
C GLU A 59 11.88 0.37 -5.84
N THR A 60 11.76 0.87 -7.06
CA THR A 60 12.79 1.70 -7.72
C THR A 60 12.35 3.15 -7.79
N VAL A 61 13.20 4.05 -7.33
CA VAL A 61 12.97 5.51 -7.39
C VAL A 61 14.08 6.15 -8.22
N TYR A 62 13.70 6.74 -9.35
CA TYR A 62 14.61 7.54 -10.17
C TYR A 62 14.53 9.00 -9.74
N VAL A 63 15.65 9.55 -9.29
CA VAL A 63 15.74 10.96 -8.87
C VAL A 63 16.45 11.75 -9.95
N TRP A 64 15.75 12.73 -10.54
CA TRP A 64 16.35 13.64 -11.52
C TRP A 64 16.99 14.86 -10.87
N ASN A 65 16.29 15.48 -9.91
CA ASN A 65 16.79 16.63 -9.17
C ASN A 65 16.05 16.77 -7.84
N ASN A 66 16.71 16.43 -6.74
CA ASN A 66 16.22 16.69 -5.39
C ASN A 66 17.05 17.82 -4.76
N THR A 67 16.39 18.94 -4.47
CA THR A 67 16.98 20.09 -3.76
C THR A 67 16.35 20.31 -2.39
N SER A 68 15.54 19.35 -1.93
CA SER A 68 14.95 19.40 -0.60
C SER A 68 15.96 19.07 0.49
N ILE A 69 15.58 19.29 1.74
CA ILE A 69 16.41 18.95 2.91
C ILE A 69 16.47 17.43 3.13
N ILE A 70 15.50 16.68 2.63
CA ILE A 70 15.42 15.22 2.79
C ILE A 70 16.37 14.56 1.80
N GLN A 71 17.23 13.69 2.32
CA GLN A 71 18.17 12.91 1.52
C GLN A 71 17.42 11.93 0.60
N ASP A 72 18.03 11.62 -0.55
CA ASP A 72 17.41 10.78 -1.59
C ASP A 72 17.03 9.39 -1.06
N GLU A 73 17.88 8.78 -0.24
CA GLU A 73 17.64 7.45 0.33
C GLU A 73 16.44 7.46 1.28
N VAL A 74 16.33 8.51 2.09
CA VAL A 74 15.22 8.69 3.04
C VAL A 74 13.92 8.98 2.28
N LEU A 75 13.99 9.79 1.22
CA LEU A 75 12.85 10.08 0.37
C LEU A 75 12.35 8.81 -0.33
N ALA A 76 13.26 8.02 -0.92
CA ALA A 76 12.94 6.77 -1.59
C ALA A 76 12.34 5.74 -0.62
N GLN A 77 12.90 5.60 0.58
CA GLN A 77 12.35 4.73 1.63
C GLN A 77 10.91 5.13 1.99
N ARG A 78 10.65 6.43 2.16
CA ARG A 78 9.31 6.93 2.48
C ARG A 78 8.31 6.66 1.36
N LEU A 79 8.72 6.84 0.11
CA LEU A 79 7.90 6.51 -1.05
C LEU A 79 7.56 5.01 -1.11
N GLY A 80 8.54 4.14 -0.81
CA GLY A 80 8.36 2.69 -0.74
C GLY A 80 7.31 2.22 0.28
N LEU A 81 7.10 3.00 1.36
CA LEU A 81 6.13 2.69 2.41
C LEU A 81 4.71 3.25 2.13
N ILE A 82 4.49 3.95 1.02
CA ILE A 82 3.15 4.44 0.67
C ILE A 82 2.33 3.26 0.13
N PRO A 83 1.21 2.90 0.78
CA PRO A 83 0.34 1.86 0.26
C PRO A 83 -0.33 2.34 -1.03
N LEU A 84 -0.26 1.53 -2.08
CA LEU A 84 -0.87 1.80 -3.37
C LEU A 84 -2.20 1.03 -3.50
N ALA A 85 -3.24 1.71 -3.98
CA ALA A 85 -4.52 1.11 -4.31
C ALA A 85 -4.46 0.50 -5.72
N ILE A 86 -3.77 -0.64 -5.83
CA ILE A 86 -3.60 -1.42 -7.07
C ILE A 86 -4.02 -2.85 -6.78
N ASP A 87 -4.76 -3.47 -7.71
CA ASP A 87 -5.05 -4.90 -7.62
C ASP A 87 -3.82 -5.70 -8.08
N PRO A 88 -3.10 -6.41 -7.18
CA PRO A 88 -1.90 -7.14 -7.53
C PRO A 88 -2.17 -8.27 -8.54
N ARG A 89 -3.41 -8.74 -8.66
CA ARG A 89 -3.79 -9.83 -9.58
C ARG A 89 -3.82 -9.40 -11.05
N LYS A 90 -3.80 -8.09 -11.31
CA LYS A 90 -3.75 -7.53 -12.68
C LYS A 90 -2.33 -7.42 -13.23
N LEU A 91 -1.33 -7.66 -12.39
CA LEU A 91 0.08 -7.54 -12.76
C LEU A 91 0.77 -8.90 -12.65
N GLU A 92 1.78 -9.10 -13.48
CA GLU A 92 2.67 -10.23 -13.38
C GLU A 92 3.74 -9.95 -12.32
N ILE A 93 4.02 -10.97 -11.50
CA ILE A 93 5.12 -10.89 -10.52
C ILE A 93 6.42 -11.13 -11.27
N LYS A 94 7.38 -10.22 -11.10
CA LYS A 94 8.73 -10.41 -11.62
C LYS A 94 9.35 -11.67 -11.03
N LYS A 95 9.91 -12.52 -11.89
CA LYS A 95 10.57 -13.77 -11.49
C LYS A 95 11.93 -13.51 -10.88
N ASP A 96 12.63 -12.52 -11.42
CA ASP A 96 13.97 -12.12 -11.01
C ASP A 96 14.05 -10.60 -10.86
N ALA A 97 14.93 -10.12 -9.98
CA ALA A 97 15.13 -8.67 -9.78
C ALA A 97 15.61 -7.96 -11.05
N ASP A 98 16.34 -8.67 -11.90
CA ASP A 98 16.87 -8.15 -13.17
C ASP A 98 15.87 -8.26 -14.34
N GLU A 99 14.66 -8.78 -14.09
CA GLU A 99 13.63 -8.84 -15.12
C GLU A 99 13.25 -7.43 -15.58
N ALA A 100 13.33 -7.24 -16.91
CA ALA A 100 13.04 -5.96 -17.53
C ALA A 100 11.62 -5.49 -17.19
N PRO A 101 11.43 -4.20 -16.86
CA PRO A 101 10.11 -3.66 -16.62
C PRO A 101 9.29 -3.66 -17.92
N THR A 102 8.09 -4.22 -17.85
CA THR A 102 7.08 -4.23 -18.91
C THR A 102 5.80 -3.55 -18.42
N ASP A 103 4.87 -3.30 -19.33
CA ASP A 103 3.54 -2.78 -18.99
C ASP A 103 2.67 -3.81 -18.24
N LEU A 104 3.06 -5.09 -18.22
CA LEU A 104 2.36 -6.15 -17.48
C LEU A 104 2.89 -6.35 -16.06
N ASN A 105 4.17 -6.05 -15.80
CA ASN A 105 4.81 -6.33 -14.51
C ASN A 105 5.16 -5.08 -13.69
N THR A 106 5.12 -3.87 -14.27
CA THR A 106 5.59 -2.63 -13.62
C THR A 106 4.63 -1.46 -13.82
N VAL A 107 4.34 -0.73 -12.73
CA VAL A 107 3.55 0.51 -12.75
C VAL A 107 4.46 1.70 -12.48
N VAL A 108 4.30 2.78 -13.26
CA VAL A 108 5.13 3.99 -13.15
C VAL A 108 4.32 5.15 -12.55
N PHE A 109 4.92 5.85 -11.60
CA PHE A 109 4.41 7.09 -11.05
C PHE A 109 5.43 8.22 -11.26
N GLY A 110 4.93 9.41 -11.60
CA GLY A 110 5.70 10.66 -11.60
C GLY A 110 5.41 11.48 -10.36
N LEU A 111 6.45 12.05 -9.75
CA LEU A 111 6.33 13.02 -8.67
C LEU A 111 7.10 14.29 -9.04
N VAL A 112 6.37 15.39 -9.21
CA VAL A 112 6.96 16.71 -9.49
C VAL A 112 6.36 17.70 -8.51
N ALA A 113 7.20 18.21 -7.60
CA ALA A 113 6.81 19.22 -6.63
C ALA A 113 7.75 20.43 -6.74
N ARG A 114 7.19 21.65 -6.60
CA ARG A 114 7.94 22.90 -6.58
C ARG A 114 7.43 23.78 -5.45
N CYS A 115 8.36 24.35 -4.67
CA CYS A 115 8.06 25.34 -3.65
C CYS A 115 8.40 26.73 -4.20
N GLU A 116 7.42 27.62 -4.26
CA GLU A 116 7.61 28.97 -4.81
C GLU A 116 7.05 30.03 -3.85
N ARG A 117 7.68 31.21 -3.83
CA ARG A 117 7.16 32.33 -3.05
C ARG A 117 5.96 32.92 -3.78
N LEU A 118 4.84 33.07 -3.07
CA LEU A 118 3.65 33.73 -3.61
C LEU A 118 3.93 35.21 -3.88
N ARG A 119 3.29 35.75 -4.93
CA ARG A 119 3.47 37.15 -5.34
C ARG A 119 2.70 38.11 -4.43
N ASP A 120 1.53 37.71 -3.95
CA ASP A 120 0.58 38.56 -3.23
C ASP A 120 0.71 38.44 -1.70
N VAL A 121 1.94 38.35 -1.19
CA VAL A 121 2.19 38.21 0.25
C VAL A 121 2.04 39.56 0.93
N LYS A 122 1.11 39.65 1.90
CA LYS A 122 0.93 40.86 2.70
C LYS A 122 2.21 41.21 3.45
N LYS A 123 2.51 42.51 3.53
CA LYS A 123 3.67 43.03 4.27
C LYS A 123 3.53 42.64 5.75
N GLY A 124 4.50 41.88 6.26
CA GLY A 124 4.50 41.39 7.65
C GLY A 124 3.78 40.06 7.88
N GLU A 125 3.32 39.38 6.83
CA GLU A 125 2.79 38.01 6.97
C GLU A 125 3.90 37.05 7.42
N THR A 126 3.62 36.25 8.45
CA THR A 126 4.57 35.32 9.07
C THR A 126 4.22 33.86 8.83
N ASP A 127 3.00 33.56 8.38
CA ASP A 127 2.55 32.20 8.13
C ASP A 127 3.22 31.63 6.85
N PRO A 128 4.07 30.59 6.97
CA PRO A 128 4.75 30.00 5.81
C PRO A 128 3.78 29.53 4.72
N LYS A 129 2.57 29.06 5.09
CA LYS A 129 1.56 28.57 4.13
C LYS A 129 0.95 29.69 3.28
N LYS A 130 1.06 30.94 3.71
CA LYS A 130 0.61 32.13 2.96
C LYS A 130 1.74 32.81 2.22
N ILE A 131 2.98 32.52 2.59
CA ILE A 131 4.19 33.07 1.96
C ILE A 131 4.61 32.18 0.79
N TRP A 132 4.49 30.86 0.94
CA TRP A 132 5.01 29.85 0.03
C TRP A 132 3.88 28.95 -0.47
N SER A 133 3.90 28.62 -1.77
CA SER A 133 3.11 27.54 -2.34
C SER A 133 3.92 26.25 -2.38
N GLY A 134 3.26 25.10 -2.29
CA GLY A 134 3.92 23.81 -2.46
C GLY A 134 4.83 23.38 -1.30
N THR A 135 4.68 23.95 -0.10
CA THR A 135 5.51 23.61 1.07
C THR A 135 5.37 22.16 1.53
N GLU A 136 4.25 21.51 1.23
CA GLU A 136 3.93 20.14 1.60
C GLU A 136 3.82 19.27 0.35
N VAL A 137 4.65 18.23 0.27
CA VAL A 137 4.57 17.19 -0.76
C VAL A 137 3.74 16.04 -0.21
N LEU A 138 2.56 15.82 -0.79
CA LEU A 138 1.63 14.78 -0.36
C LEU A 138 1.65 13.60 -1.33
N SER A 139 1.25 12.42 -0.85
CA SER A 139 1.12 11.22 -1.67
C SER A 139 0.17 11.43 -2.86
N SER A 140 -0.87 12.26 -2.73
CA SER A 140 -1.77 12.63 -3.84
C SER A 140 -1.07 13.23 -5.06
N GLN A 141 0.16 13.73 -4.91
CA GLN A 141 0.95 14.29 -6.01
C GLN A 141 1.66 13.21 -6.83
N LEU A 142 1.60 11.94 -6.42
CA LEU A 142 2.03 10.80 -7.24
C LEU A 142 1.05 10.62 -8.41
N ALA A 143 1.47 11.06 -9.59
CA ALA A 143 0.70 10.94 -10.83
C ALA A 143 1.01 9.61 -11.51
N PHE A 144 0.00 8.77 -11.72
CA PHE A 144 0.14 7.55 -12.51
C PHE A 144 0.46 7.89 -13.98
N ASP A 145 1.51 7.27 -14.52
CA ASP A 145 1.97 7.44 -15.90
C ASP A 145 1.80 6.11 -16.66
N PRO A 146 0.64 5.88 -17.30
CA PRO A 146 0.32 4.60 -17.93
C PRO A 146 1.28 4.28 -19.07
N LYS A 147 1.78 3.04 -19.11
CA LYS A 147 2.60 2.50 -20.20
C LYS A 147 1.84 1.42 -20.97
N GLY A 148 2.07 1.35 -22.29
CA GLY A 148 1.46 0.33 -23.14
C GLY A 148 -0.07 0.26 -22.99
N GLY A 149 -0.60 -0.94 -22.74
CA GLY A 149 -2.03 -1.20 -22.57
C GLY A 149 -2.61 -0.85 -21.18
N GLN A 150 -1.83 -0.26 -20.28
CA GLN A 150 -2.26 -0.07 -18.88
C GLN A 150 -3.46 0.87 -18.70
N ALA A 151 -3.63 1.85 -19.59
CA ALA A 151 -4.78 2.76 -19.51
C ALA A 151 -6.10 1.99 -19.64
N GLU A 152 -6.15 0.98 -20.50
CA GLU A 152 -7.30 0.10 -20.68
C GLU A 152 -7.41 -0.93 -19.53
N LEU A 153 -6.28 -1.52 -19.11
CA LEU A 153 -6.22 -2.52 -18.03
C LEU A 153 -6.79 -1.99 -16.70
N PHE A 154 -6.44 -0.74 -16.36
CA PHE A 154 -6.87 -0.11 -15.12
C PHE A 154 -8.19 0.65 -15.25
N GLY A 155 -8.50 1.17 -16.45
CA GLY A 155 -9.79 1.77 -16.78
C GLY A 155 -10.25 2.79 -15.74
N GLU A 156 -11.44 2.57 -15.16
CA GLU A 156 -12.05 3.44 -14.16
C GLU A 156 -11.33 3.48 -12.80
N ARG A 157 -10.38 2.56 -12.55
CA ARG A 157 -9.64 2.46 -11.29
C ARG A 157 -8.13 2.56 -11.55
N PRO A 158 -7.64 3.77 -11.92
CA PRO A 158 -6.22 3.98 -12.14
C PRO A 158 -5.42 3.76 -10.85
N PRO A 159 -4.19 3.24 -10.95
CA PRO A 159 -3.24 3.18 -9.85
C PRO A 159 -3.11 4.53 -9.15
N ARG A 160 -3.18 4.51 -7.82
CA ARG A 160 -3.08 5.71 -6.98
C ARG A 160 -2.68 5.34 -5.55
N PRO A 161 -2.17 6.28 -4.74
CA PRO A 161 -2.01 6.05 -3.31
C PRO A 161 -3.35 5.69 -2.64
N ALA A 162 -3.33 4.73 -1.73
CA ALA A 162 -4.51 4.34 -0.96
C ALA A 162 -4.99 5.45 -0.03
N ASN A 163 -4.05 6.23 0.53
CA ASN A 163 -4.34 7.45 1.27
C ASN A 163 -3.67 8.65 0.57
N PRO A 164 -4.45 9.66 0.12
CA PRO A 164 -3.92 10.82 -0.60
C PRO A 164 -3.19 11.84 0.30
N ASN A 165 -3.34 11.74 1.62
CA ASN A 165 -2.88 12.77 2.56
C ASN A 165 -1.62 12.36 3.34
N ILE A 166 -0.84 11.40 2.83
CA ILE A 166 0.43 11.02 3.46
C ILE A 166 1.44 12.10 3.12
N LEU A 167 1.99 12.77 4.13
CA LEU A 167 3.08 13.72 3.94
C LEU A 167 4.36 12.96 3.56
N VAL A 168 4.96 13.31 2.43
CA VAL A 168 6.20 12.73 1.90
C VAL A 168 7.39 13.62 2.23
N ALA A 169 7.28 14.92 1.97
CA ALA A 169 8.35 15.88 2.23
C ALA A 169 7.78 17.25 2.60
N LYS A 170 8.61 18.06 3.28
CA LYS A 170 8.41 19.50 3.42
C LYS A 170 9.56 20.22 2.75
N MET A 171 9.24 21.25 1.97
CA MET A 171 10.19 22.05 1.20
C MET A 171 10.30 23.46 1.77
#